data_AF-A0A4D4KK23-F1
#
_entry.id   AF-A0A4D4KK23-F1
#
_cell.length_a   1.000
_cell.length_b   1.000
_cell.length_c   1.000
_cell.angle_alpha   90.00
_cell.angle_beta   90.00
_cell.angle_gamma   90.00
#
_symmetry.space_group_name_H-M   'P 1'
#
loop_
_entity.id
_entity.type
_entity.pdbx_description
1 polymer ?
#
loop_
_entity_poly.entity_id
_entity_poly.type
_entity_poly.pdbx_seq_one_letter_code
_entity_poly.pdbx_strand_id
1 'polypeptide(L)'
;MTPRSEDTAASKDQARRELEKGLDAAKAKRDKVFEDTDKIRANAEADFWRTVDALLNGAYHGAKTDAVAFLGVTRDHILKQTKRHRTQTTK
;
A
#
# COMPACT_ATOMS: atom_id res chain seq x y z
N MET A 1 -41.21 -28.97 31.67
CA MET A 1 -40.34 -29.34 30.53
C MET A 1 -39.24 -28.27 30.46
N THR A 2 -38.14 -28.47 31.18
CA THR A 2 -37.00 -27.54 31.20
C THR A 2 -36.11 -27.82 29.99
N PRO A 3 -35.71 -26.81 29.20
CA PRO A 3 -34.80 -27.05 28.08
C PRO A 3 -33.48 -27.61 28.62
N ARG A 4 -33.00 -28.65 27.96
CA ARG A 4 -31.81 -29.42 28.35
C ARG A 4 -30.59 -28.52 28.16
N SER A 5 -29.80 -28.32 29.21
CA SER A 5 -28.65 -27.40 29.24
C SER A 5 -27.61 -27.67 28.13
N GLU A 6 -27.63 -28.86 27.54
CA GLU A 6 -26.81 -29.26 26.39
C GLU A 6 -27.16 -28.47 25.10
N ASP A 7 -28.43 -28.16 24.85
CA ASP A 7 -28.86 -27.38 23.67
C ASP A 7 -28.37 -25.93 23.73
N THR A 8 -28.33 -25.35 24.94
CA THR A 8 -27.82 -23.99 25.14
C THR A 8 -26.30 -23.89 25.00
N ALA A 9 -25.56 -24.97 25.28
CA ALA A 9 -24.12 -25.01 25.10
C ALA A 9 -23.76 -25.13 23.60
N ALA A 10 -24.42 -26.04 22.88
CA ALA A 10 -24.24 -26.21 21.44
C ALA A 10 -24.62 -24.95 20.65
N SER A 11 -25.70 -24.26 21.04
CA SER A 11 -26.10 -22.98 20.44
C SER A 11 -25.09 -21.85 20.68
N LYS A 12 -24.48 -21.78 21.88
CA LYS A 12 -23.42 -20.80 22.18
C LYS A 12 -22.14 -21.07 21.40
N ASP A 13 -21.76 -22.33 21.26
CA ASP A 13 -20.57 -22.70 20.49
C ASP A 13 -20.76 -22.43 18.99
N GLN A 14 -21.97 -22.62 18.46
CA GLN A 14 -22.30 -22.24 17.10
C GLN A 14 -22.25 -20.72 16.90
N ALA A 15 -22.83 -19.94 17.82
CA ALA A 15 -22.78 -18.47 17.77
C ALA A 15 -21.33 -17.94 17.84
N ARG A 16 -20.46 -18.56 18.63
CA ARG A 16 -19.02 -18.21 18.69
C ARG A 16 -18.32 -18.47 17.35
N ARG A 17 -18.54 -19.63 16.74
CA ARG A 17 -17.94 -19.97 15.44
C ARG A 17 -18.42 -19.05 14.31
N GLU A 18 -19.70 -18.66 14.34
CA GLU A 18 -20.25 -17.70 13.38
C GLU A 18 -19.63 -16.31 13.56
N LEU A 19 -19.45 -15.86 14.80
CA LEU A 19 -18.76 -14.61 15.12
C LEU A 19 -17.29 -14.66 14.66
N GLU A 20 -16.56 -15.72 15.00
CA GLU A 20 -15.16 -15.92 14.58
C GLU A 20 -15.02 -15.87 13.06
N LYS A 21 -15.88 -16.59 12.33
CA LYS A 21 -15.92 -16.57 10.86
C LYS A 21 -16.20 -15.18 10.32
N GLY A 22 -17.12 -14.44 10.92
CA GLY A 22 -17.41 -13.05 10.56
C GLY A 22 -16.22 -12.12 10.78
N LEU A 23 -15.52 -12.27 11.91
CA LEU A 23 -14.34 -11.50 12.25
C LEU A 23 -13.16 -11.83 11.33
N ASP A 24 -12.94 -13.10 11.00
CA ASP A 24 -11.90 -13.53 10.07
C ASP A 24 -12.17 -13.00 8.65
N ALA A 25 -13.42 -13.06 8.19
CA ALA A 25 -13.80 -12.46 6.91
C ALA A 25 -13.58 -10.94 6.90
N ALA A 26 -13.91 -10.25 7.99
CA ALA A 26 -13.68 -8.81 8.12
C ALA A 26 -12.19 -8.46 8.13
N LYS A 27 -11.35 -9.23 8.85
CA LYS A 27 -9.89 -9.08 8.83
C LYS A 27 -9.32 -9.31 7.44
N ALA A 28 -9.68 -10.41 6.79
CA ALA A 28 -9.21 -10.74 5.45
C ALA A 28 -9.56 -9.64 4.43
N LYS A 29 -10.77 -9.07 4.54
CA LYS A 29 -11.18 -7.94 3.69
C LYS A 29 -10.31 -6.70 3.95
N ARG A 30 -10.07 -6.34 5.21
CA ARG A 30 -9.21 -5.21 5.56
C ARG A 30 -7.79 -5.41 5.04
N ASP A 31 -7.20 -6.58 5.28
CA ASP A 31 -5.82 -6.86 4.93
C ASP A 31 -5.63 -6.83 3.41
N LYS A 32 -6.59 -7.35 2.64
CA LYS A 32 -6.61 -7.22 1.19
C LYS A 32 -6.66 -5.77 0.72
N VAL A 33 -7.51 -4.94 1.33
CA VAL A 33 -7.59 -3.50 0.99
C VAL A 33 -6.28 -2.78 1.26
N PHE A 34 -5.59 -3.11 2.36
CA PHE A 34 -4.26 -2.55 2.64
C PHE A 34 -3.23 -3.01 1.63
N GLU A 35 -3.20 -4.29 1.28
CA GLU A 35 -2.29 -4.80 0.26
C GLU A 35 -2.51 -4.13 -1.10
N ASP A 36 -3.76 -3.97 -1.52
CA ASP A 36 -4.11 -3.32 -2.78
C ASP A 36 -3.73 -1.82 -2.75
N THR A 37 -3.96 -1.15 -1.62
CA THR A 37 -3.59 0.25 -1.43
C THR A 37 -2.07 0.44 -1.45
N ASP A 38 -1.31 -0.45 -0.81
CA ASP A 38 0.15 -0.41 -0.82
C ASP A 38 0.70 -0.63 -2.22
N LYS A 39 0.10 -1.52 -3.02
CA LYS A 39 0.45 -1.69 -4.45
C LYS A 39 0.16 -0.43 -5.26
N ILE A 40 -1.01 0.18 -5.09
CA ILE A 40 -1.37 1.43 -5.77
C ILE A 40 -0.38 2.53 -5.40
N ARG A 41 -0.06 2.67 -4.10
CA ARG A 41 0.90 3.66 -3.60
C ARG A 41 2.29 3.43 -4.18
N ALA A 42 2.76 2.19 -4.20
CA ALA A 42 4.08 1.85 -4.75
C ALA A 42 4.16 2.16 -6.26
N ASN A 43 3.11 1.86 -7.02
CA ASN A 43 3.04 2.18 -8.45
C ASN A 43 3.00 3.69 -8.69
N ALA A 44 2.16 4.42 -7.96
CA ALA A 44 2.07 5.87 -8.06
C ALA A 44 3.41 6.55 -7.74
N GLU A 45 4.11 6.07 -6.71
CA GLU A 45 5.45 6.55 -6.34
C GLU A 45 6.47 6.26 -7.45
N ALA A 46 6.45 5.04 -8.01
CA ALA A 46 7.35 4.67 -9.10
C ALA A 46 7.13 5.52 -10.35
N ASP A 47 5.86 5.73 -10.73
CA ASP A 47 5.49 6.55 -11.89
C ASP A 47 5.88 8.01 -11.68
N PHE A 48 5.64 8.55 -10.49
CA PHE A 48 6.11 9.89 -10.14
C PHE A 48 7.62 10.05 -10.34
N TRP A 49 8.44 9.14 -9.81
CA TRP A 49 9.89 9.25 -9.95
C TRP A 49 10.39 9.02 -11.38
N ARG A 50 9.69 8.21 -12.18
CA ARG A 50 9.97 8.08 -13.62
C ARG A 50 9.69 9.38 -14.37
N THR A 51 8.57 10.03 -14.06
CA THR A 51 8.25 11.35 -14.63
C THR A 51 9.27 12.39 -14.23
N VAL A 52 9.66 12.44 -12.95
CA VAL A 52 10.74 13.35 -12.48
C VAL A 52 12.05 13.06 -13.21
N ASP A 53 12.42 11.80 -13.40
CA ASP A 53 13.64 11.44 -14.14
C ASP A 53 13.59 11.92 -15.60
N ALA A 54 12.47 11.70 -16.28
CA ALA A 54 12.27 12.14 -17.67
C ALA A 54 12.33 13.67 -17.80
N LEU A 55 11.73 14.40 -16.85
CA LEU A 55 11.74 15.87 -16.84
C LEU A 55 13.13 16.45 -16.54
N LEU A 56 13.94 15.77 -15.73
CA LEU A 56 15.29 16.23 -15.39
C LEU A 56 16.35 15.81 -16.43
N ASN A 57 16.06 14.81 -17.26
CA ASN A 57 16.98 14.34 -18.29
C ASN A 57 17.00 15.29 -19.49
N GLY A 58 18.14 15.92 -19.76
CA GLY A 58 18.27 16.93 -20.82
C GLY A 58 17.68 18.30 -20.47
N ALA A 59 17.28 18.52 -19.20
CA ALA A 59 16.82 19.81 -18.73
C ALA A 59 17.94 20.85 -18.65
N TYR A 60 17.54 22.12 -18.46
CA TYR A 60 18.47 23.23 -18.32
C TYR A 60 19.40 23.08 -17.10
N HIS A 61 20.54 23.78 -17.16
CA HIS A 61 21.49 23.84 -16.05
C HIS A 61 20.83 24.50 -14.84
N GLY A 62 20.63 23.74 -13.76
CA GLY A 62 19.98 24.22 -12.54
C GLY A 62 18.66 23.51 -12.21
N ALA A 63 18.06 22.78 -13.16
CA ALA A 63 16.77 22.11 -12.97
C ALA A 63 16.70 21.18 -11.74
N LYS A 64 17.83 20.55 -11.36
CA LYS A 64 17.90 19.73 -10.13
C LYS A 64 17.81 20.56 -8.85
N THR A 65 18.31 21.79 -8.86
CA THR A 65 18.19 22.72 -7.72
C THR A 65 16.74 23.18 -7.58
N ASP A 66 16.09 23.49 -8.70
CA ASP A 66 14.68 23.90 -8.68
C ASP A 66 13.76 22.74 -8.30
N ALA A 67 14.07 21.52 -8.73
CA ALA A 67 13.37 20.32 -8.27
C ALA A 67 13.53 20.08 -6.76
N VAL A 68 14.69 20.39 -6.17
CA VAL A 68 14.86 20.35 -4.71
C VAL A 68 13.96 21.36 -4.02
N ALA A 69 13.91 22.59 -4.53
CA ALA A 69 13.07 23.64 -3.98
C ALA A 69 11.57 23.31 -4.09
N PHE A 70 11.15 22.75 -5.23
CA PHE A 70 9.75 22.42 -5.50
C PHE A 70 9.27 21.17 -4.76
N LEU A 71 10.06 20.09 -4.79
CA LEU A 71 9.69 18.81 -4.18
C LEU A 71 9.96 18.78 -2.67
N GLY A 72 10.71 19.75 -2.13
CA GLY A 72 11.03 19.81 -0.70
C GLY A 72 11.93 18.65 -0.22
N VAL A 73 12.57 17.93 -1.14
CA VAL A 73 13.48 16.82 -0.84
C VAL A 73 14.90 17.13 -1.31
N THR A 74 15.89 16.48 -0.71
CA THR A 74 17.28 16.71 -1.07
C THR A 74 17.62 16.21 -2.47
N ARG A 75 18.65 16.81 -3.09
CA ARG A 75 19.13 16.40 -4.41
C ARG A 75 19.48 14.91 -4.44
N ASP A 76 20.13 14.42 -3.39
CA ASP A 76 20.53 13.02 -3.26
C ASP A 76 19.32 12.09 -3.18
N HIS A 77 18.25 12.52 -2.50
CA HIS A 77 17.00 11.77 -2.47
C HIS A 77 16.41 11.63 -3.89
N ILE A 78 16.33 12.74 -4.63
CA ILE A 78 15.86 12.74 -6.03
C ILE A 78 16.71 11.79 -6.87
N LEU A 79 18.04 11.91 -6.82
CA LEU A 79 18.94 11.07 -7.61
C LEU A 79 18.81 9.58 -7.25
N LYS A 80 18.63 9.25 -5.97
CA LYS A 80 18.45 7.87 -5.52
C LYS A 80 17.13 7.29 -6.02
N GLN A 81 16.05 8.04 -5.92
CA GLN A 81 14.72 7.57 -6.31
C GLN A 81 14.58 7.47 -7.82
N THR A 82 14.99 8.48 -8.58
CA THR A 82 14.96 8.43 -10.04
C THR A 82 15.81 7.27 -10.56
N LYS A 83 17.00 7.04 -9.99
CA LYS A 83 17.84 5.87 -10.33
C LYS A 83 17.14 4.55 -10.00
N ARG A 84 16.53 4.43 -8.82
CA ARG A 84 15.83 3.21 -8.37
C ARG A 84 14.70 2.81 -9.32
N HIS A 85 13.95 3.79 -9.82
CA HIS A 85 12.77 3.56 -10.64
C HIS A 85 13.04 3.59 -12.16
N ARG A 86 14.20 4.12 -12.59
CA ARG A 86 14.66 4.09 -14.00
C ARG A 86 14.92 2.65 -14.50
N THR A 87 15.51 1.79 -13.67
CA THR A 87 15.87 0.41 -14.07
C THR A 87 14.71 -0.58 -14.01
N GLN A 88 13.56 -0.18 -13.47
CA GLN A 88 12.37 -1.04 -13.38
C GLN A 88 11.55 -1.06 -14.69
N THR A 89 12.01 -0.38 -15.75
CA THR A 89 11.30 -0.27 -17.04
C THR A 89 11.76 -1.32 -18.07
N THR A 90 12.70 -2.21 -17.75
CA THR A 90 13.07 -3.34 -18.62
C THR A 90 12.47 -4.65 -18.13
N LYS A 91 11.21 -4.89 -18.48
CA LYS A 91 10.66 -6.23 -18.77
C LYS A 91 9.28 -6.13 -19.42
#